data_AF-A0A2E5XXT9-F1
#
_entry.id   AF-A0A2E5XXT9-F1
#
_cell.length_a   1.000
_cell.length_b   1.000
_cell.length_c   1.000
_cell.angle_alpha   90.00
_cell.angle_beta   90.00
_cell.angle_gamma   90.00
#
_symmetry.space_group_name_H-M   'P 1'
#
loop_
_entity.id
_entity.type
_entity.pdbx_description
1 polymer ?
#
loop_
_entity_poly.entity_id
_entity_poly.type
_entity_poly.pdbx_seq_one_letter_code
_entity_poly.pdbx_strand_id
1 'polypeptide(L)'
;MEINVAMLIMGSVLLVVGVVMNIIPIKFNEAIFGNIEIDAVNAAAAMRTNIGSALIAMGVIILLNRNVHDVNESKELVFSFGVGILIFLLSIILGYFRKFTKNIPTPPVVILGSLIAIAFYSSSGSQVSNVNENILDAVTLDPDHYTVEFENDKVRVLRIKYGPGEKSVMHDHPESVVVVLNDQKGKFTLPGGESFTANPKAGSVFWTNAARHLPENIGADTTDVLQIELKTN
;
A
#
# COMPACT_ATOMS: atom_id res chain seq x y z
N MET A 1 -17.12 0.51 -6.20
CA MET A 1 -17.13 1.98 -6.02
C MET A 1 -15.75 2.49 -6.39
N GLU A 2 -15.63 3.61 -7.11
CA GLU A 2 -14.31 4.19 -7.43
C GLU A 2 -13.57 4.63 -6.16
N ILE A 3 -12.26 4.39 -6.12
CA ILE A 3 -11.45 4.62 -4.91
C ILE A 3 -11.41 6.11 -4.52
N ASN A 4 -11.32 7.01 -5.49
CA ASN A 4 -11.31 8.46 -5.24
C ASN A 4 -12.66 8.97 -4.73
N VAL A 5 -13.77 8.29 -5.09
CA VAL A 5 -15.10 8.57 -4.55
C VAL A 5 -15.21 8.07 -3.11
N ALA A 6 -14.68 6.88 -2.83
CA ALA A 6 -14.62 6.34 -1.47
C ALA A 6 -13.84 7.29 -0.53
N MET A 7 -12.65 7.72 -0.95
CA MET A 7 -11.82 8.67 -0.21
C MET A 7 -12.53 10.01 0.02
N LEU A 8 -13.23 10.54 -0.99
CA LEU A 8 -14.01 11.77 -0.83
C LEU A 8 -15.09 11.62 0.24
N ILE A 9 -15.88 10.54 0.19
CA ILE A 9 -16.96 10.28 1.13
C ILE A 9 -16.38 10.12 2.54
N MET A 10 -15.38 9.26 2.71
CA MET A 10 -14.76 8.99 4.01
C MET A 10 -14.17 10.25 4.63
N GLY A 11 -13.38 10.99 3.85
CA GLY A 11 -12.75 12.22 4.30
C GLY A 11 -13.76 13.30 4.69
N SER A 12 -14.80 13.49 3.87
CA SER A 12 -15.85 14.49 4.12
C SER A 12 -16.67 14.16 5.37
N VAL A 13 -17.06 12.89 5.55
CA VAL A 13 -17.83 12.46 6.72
C VAL A 13 -17.02 12.66 8.00
N LEU A 14 -15.75 12.26 8.02
CA LEU A 14 -14.89 12.44 9.19
C LEU A 14 -14.65 13.91 9.51
N LEU A 15 -14.44 14.74 8.50
CA LEU A 15 -14.30 16.18 8.66
C LEU A 15 -15.56 16.79 9.29
N VAL A 16 -16.75 16.50 8.74
CA VAL A 16 -18.02 17.02 9.25
C VAL A 16 -18.28 16.56 10.68
N VAL A 17 -18.10 15.27 10.97
CA VAL A 17 -18.33 14.72 12.32
C VAL A 17 -17.36 15.33 13.32
N GLY A 18 -16.08 15.45 12.96
CA GLY A 18 -15.08 16.05 13.83
C GLY A 18 -15.31 17.55 14.08
N VAL A 19 -15.79 18.29 13.07
CA VAL A 19 -16.22 19.69 13.22
C VAL A 19 -17.42 19.80 14.15
N VAL A 20 -18.43 18.95 13.99
CA VAL A 20 -19.60 18.91 14.89
C VAL A 20 -19.17 18.63 16.33
N MET A 21 -18.25 17.70 16.55
CA MET A 21 -17.69 17.41 17.89
C MET A 21 -16.94 18.59 18.50
N ASN A 22 -16.36 19.49 17.70
CA ASN A 22 -15.67 20.69 18.17
C ASN A 22 -16.63 21.87 18.42
N ILE A 23 -17.66 22.04 17.58
CA ILE A 23 -18.62 23.15 17.71
C ILE A 23 -19.63 22.90 18.83
N ILE A 24 -20.14 21.66 18.94
CA ILE A 24 -21.20 21.31 19.91
C ILE A 24 -20.85 20.08 20.79
N PRO A 25 -19.68 20.06 21.46
CA PRO A 25 -19.20 18.89 22.22
C PRO A 25 -20.15 18.44 23.33
N ILE A 26 -20.78 19.38 24.05
CA ILE A 26 -21.72 19.09 25.14
C ILE A 26 -22.97 18.38 24.59
N LYS A 27 -23.65 19.00 23.61
CA LYS A 27 -24.85 18.42 22.97
C LYS A 27 -24.55 17.06 22.33
N PHE A 28 -23.37 16.91 21.73
CA PHE A 28 -22.94 15.64 21.17
C PHE A 28 -22.79 14.56 22.24
N ASN A 29 -22.19 14.88 23.38
CA ASN A 29 -22.09 13.96 24.50
C ASN A 29 -23.46 13.63 25.10
N GLU A 30 -24.34 14.62 25.27
CA GLU A 30 -25.69 14.43 25.78
C GLU A 30 -26.54 13.52 24.88
N ALA A 31 -26.38 13.61 23.56
CA ALA A 31 -27.03 12.71 22.61
C ALA A 31 -26.59 11.24 22.77
N ILE A 32 -25.42 10.99 23.36
CA ILE A 32 -24.88 9.64 23.58
C ILE A 32 -25.19 9.14 24.99
N PHE A 33 -24.96 9.99 25.99
CA PHE A 33 -24.94 9.60 27.41
C PHE A 33 -26.16 10.09 28.21
N GLY A 34 -27.00 10.94 27.61
CA GLY A 34 -28.00 11.72 28.35
C GLY A 34 -27.36 12.85 29.14
N ASN A 35 -28.08 13.39 30.13
CA ASN A 35 -27.57 14.47 30.97
C ASN A 35 -26.30 14.03 31.72
N ILE A 36 -25.26 14.85 31.62
CA ILE A 36 -23.97 14.65 32.28
C ILE A 36 -23.96 15.48 33.56
N GLU A 37 -23.35 14.94 34.60
CA GLU A 37 -23.17 15.65 35.87
C GLU A 37 -22.39 16.95 35.66
N ILE A 38 -22.84 18.03 36.29
CA ILE A 38 -22.35 19.41 36.07
C ILE A 38 -20.82 19.50 36.16
N ASP A 39 -20.24 18.81 37.14
CA ASP A 39 -18.79 18.83 37.39
C ASP A 39 -17.98 18.09 36.32
N ALA A 40 -18.62 17.19 35.55
CA ALA A 40 -18.00 16.41 34.49
C ALA A 40 -18.27 16.97 33.08
N VAL A 41 -19.26 17.87 32.91
CA VAL A 41 -19.67 18.40 31.59
C VAL A 41 -18.50 18.98 30.80
N ASN A 42 -17.73 19.87 31.43
CA ASN A 42 -16.64 20.57 30.75
C ASN A 42 -15.46 19.63 30.44
N ALA A 43 -15.12 18.71 31.35
CA ALA A 43 -14.06 17.73 31.12
C ALA A 43 -14.44 16.75 29.98
N ALA A 44 -15.68 16.27 29.97
CA ALA A 44 -16.20 15.42 28.89
C ALA A 44 -16.27 16.16 27.55
N ALA A 45 -16.62 17.45 27.57
CA ALA A 45 -16.63 18.29 26.38
C ALA A 45 -15.21 18.47 25.81
N ALA A 46 -14.21 18.75 26.65
CA ALA A 46 -12.82 18.86 26.24
C ALA A 46 -12.31 17.57 25.58
N MET A 47 -12.59 16.39 26.17
CA MET A 47 -12.24 15.11 25.55
C MET A 47 -12.96 14.89 24.21
N ARG A 48 -14.22 15.31 24.09
CA ARG A 48 -14.96 15.23 22.82
C ARG A 48 -14.32 16.10 21.73
N THR A 49 -13.84 17.29 22.07
CA THR A 49 -13.13 18.14 21.10
C THR A 49 -11.83 17.51 20.61
N ASN A 50 -11.04 16.89 21.50
CA ASN A 50 -9.82 16.15 21.11
C ASN A 50 -10.13 14.98 20.17
N ILE A 51 -11.17 14.20 20.48
CA ILE A 51 -11.63 13.11 19.61
C ILE A 51 -12.09 13.69 18.26
N GLY A 52 -12.84 14.78 18.26
CA GLY A 52 -13.27 15.47 17.05
C GLY A 52 -12.10 15.92 16.17
N SER A 53 -11.06 16.49 16.79
CA SER A 53 -9.85 16.93 16.09
C SER A 53 -9.06 15.77 15.49
N ALA A 54 -9.01 14.62 16.17
CA ALA A 54 -8.43 13.41 15.59
C ALA A 54 -9.20 12.94 14.34
N LEU A 55 -10.55 12.99 14.36
CA LEU A 55 -11.36 12.68 13.18
C LEU A 55 -11.17 13.69 12.05
N ILE A 56 -11.04 14.99 12.36
CA ILE A 56 -10.68 16.01 11.37
C ILE A 56 -9.34 15.68 10.72
N ALA A 57 -8.30 15.40 11.51
CA ALA A 57 -6.98 15.08 11.00
C ALA A 57 -7.02 13.85 10.08
N MET A 58 -7.69 12.78 10.50
CA MET A 58 -7.93 11.59 9.70
C MET A 58 -8.65 11.90 8.38
N GLY A 59 -9.70 12.73 8.43
CA GLY A 59 -10.45 13.14 7.24
C GLY A 59 -9.61 13.96 6.26
N VAL A 60 -8.82 14.92 6.77
CA VAL A 60 -7.91 15.75 5.98
C VAL A 60 -6.83 14.89 5.32
N ILE A 61 -6.22 13.95 6.04
CA ILE A 61 -5.20 13.03 5.49
C ILE A 61 -5.76 12.30 4.26
N ILE A 62 -6.96 11.73 4.35
CA ILE A 62 -7.58 11.07 3.19
C ILE A 62 -7.84 12.05 2.05
N LEU A 63 -8.40 13.22 2.33
CA LEU A 63 -8.74 14.19 1.28
C LEU A 63 -7.50 14.71 0.55
N LEU A 64 -6.40 14.94 1.27
CA LEU A 64 -5.13 15.38 0.68
C LEU A 64 -4.48 14.30 -0.19
N ASN A 65 -4.73 13.03 0.08
CA ASN A 65 -4.16 11.91 -0.69
C ASN A 65 -5.08 11.42 -1.83
N ARG A 66 -6.30 11.97 -1.97
CA ARG A 66 -7.35 11.47 -2.87
C ARG A 66 -6.95 11.30 -4.34
N ASN A 67 -6.07 12.16 -4.85
CA ASN A 67 -5.67 12.14 -6.27
C ASN A 67 -4.13 12.14 -6.42
N VAL A 68 -3.41 11.71 -5.39
CA VAL A 68 -1.94 11.74 -5.36
C VAL A 68 -1.36 10.42 -5.83
N HIS A 69 -1.94 9.32 -5.38
CA HIS A 69 -1.42 7.96 -5.55
C HIS A 69 -2.09 7.24 -6.71
N ASP A 70 -1.46 6.16 -7.17
CA ASP A 70 -2.13 5.27 -8.13
C ASP A 70 -3.29 4.49 -7.47
N VAL A 71 -4.03 3.72 -8.27
CA VAL A 71 -5.22 3.00 -7.81
C VAL A 71 -4.90 1.96 -6.75
N ASN A 72 -3.78 1.24 -6.86
CA ASN A 72 -3.39 0.20 -5.90
C ASN A 72 -2.95 0.82 -4.59
N GLU A 73 -2.03 1.79 -4.63
CA GLU A 73 -1.58 2.56 -3.45
C GLU A 73 -2.77 3.23 -2.72
N SER A 74 -3.70 3.83 -3.48
CA SER A 74 -4.91 4.42 -2.91
C SER A 74 -5.78 3.39 -2.20
N LYS A 75 -5.88 2.16 -2.73
CA LYS A 75 -6.61 1.07 -2.08
C LYS A 75 -5.91 0.60 -0.80
N GLU A 76 -4.58 0.52 -0.79
CA GLU A 76 -3.81 0.16 0.40
C GLU A 76 -3.98 1.20 1.52
N LEU A 77 -3.94 2.50 1.18
CA LEU A 77 -4.22 3.59 2.10
C LEU A 77 -5.63 3.48 2.70
N VAL A 78 -6.65 3.27 1.85
CA VAL A 78 -8.04 3.13 2.30
C VAL A 78 -8.24 1.88 3.15
N PHE A 79 -7.62 0.75 2.80
CA PHE A 79 -7.66 -0.48 3.61
C PHE A 79 -7.07 -0.24 5.00
N SER A 80 -5.85 0.31 5.06
CA SER A 80 -5.14 0.60 6.32
C SER A 80 -5.95 1.54 7.22
N PHE A 81 -6.59 2.53 6.60
CA PHE A 81 -7.49 3.43 7.30
C PHE A 81 -8.76 2.73 7.82
N GLY A 82 -9.33 1.82 7.03
CA GLY A 82 -10.45 0.96 7.45
C GLY A 82 -10.12 0.12 8.68
N VAL A 83 -8.92 -0.47 8.73
CA VAL A 83 -8.40 -1.20 9.91
C VAL A 83 -8.28 -0.27 11.13
N GLY A 84 -7.73 0.93 10.95
CA GLY A 84 -7.63 1.92 12.02
C GLY A 84 -8.99 2.32 12.61
N ILE A 85 -9.98 2.59 11.75
CA ILE A 85 -11.35 2.88 12.20
C ILE A 85 -11.98 1.67 12.90
N LEU A 86 -11.74 0.45 12.41
CA LEU A 86 -12.24 -0.78 13.04
C LEU A 86 -11.71 -0.93 14.47
N ILE A 87 -10.41 -0.73 14.69
CA ILE A 87 -9.81 -0.77 16.03
C ILE A 87 -10.45 0.31 16.92
N PHE A 88 -10.63 1.52 16.39
CA PHE A 88 -11.28 2.61 17.11
C PHE A 88 -12.73 2.27 17.50
N LEU A 89 -13.53 1.72 16.58
CA LEU A 89 -14.90 1.27 16.82
C LEU A 89 -14.95 0.14 17.87
N LEU A 90 -14.05 -0.84 17.79
CA LEU A 90 -13.94 -1.91 18.77
C LEU A 90 -13.64 -1.36 20.18
N SER A 91 -12.81 -0.32 20.30
CA SER A 91 -12.55 0.34 21.59
C SER A 91 -13.83 0.94 22.22
N ILE A 92 -14.72 1.52 21.39
CA ILE A 92 -16.00 2.07 21.82
C ILE A 92 -16.93 0.95 22.29
N ILE A 93 -17.04 -0.12 21.50
CA ILE A 93 -17.87 -1.29 21.83
C ILE A 93 -17.38 -1.96 23.12
N LEU A 94 -16.06 -2.10 23.31
CA LEU A 94 -15.47 -2.64 24.52
C LEU A 94 -15.79 -1.77 25.76
N GLY A 95 -15.93 -0.45 25.60
CA GLY A 95 -16.36 0.45 26.69
C GLY A 95 -17.74 0.07 27.26
N TYR A 96 -18.67 -0.34 26.40
CA TYR A 96 -19.98 -0.85 26.82
C TYR A 96 -19.85 -2.18 27.58
N PHE A 97 -19.10 -3.16 27.05
CA PHE A 97 -18.89 -4.45 27.72
C PHE A 97 -18.14 -4.33 29.05
N ARG A 98 -17.26 -3.33 29.17
CA ARG A 98 -16.57 -2.98 30.43
C ARG A 98 -17.43 -2.16 31.39
N LYS A 99 -18.69 -1.86 31.03
CA LYS A 99 -19.65 -1.10 31.83
C LYS A 99 -19.23 0.36 32.11
N PHE A 100 -18.41 0.95 31.24
CA PHE A 100 -18.12 2.39 31.29
C PHE A 100 -19.29 3.23 30.77
N THR A 101 -20.17 2.64 29.95
CA THR A 101 -21.37 3.29 29.41
C THR A 101 -22.58 2.38 29.62
N LYS A 102 -23.75 2.98 29.82
CA LYS A 102 -25.02 2.24 30.00
C LYS A 102 -25.59 1.74 28.68
N ASN A 103 -25.36 2.48 27.60
CA ASN A 103 -25.84 2.19 26.26
C ASN A 103 -24.66 2.20 25.27
N ILE A 104 -24.84 1.52 24.15
CA ILE A 104 -23.93 1.59 23.02
C ILE A 104 -24.02 2.99 22.40
N PRO A 105 -22.90 3.70 22.14
CA PRO A 105 -22.91 4.98 21.44
C PRO A 105 -23.36 4.84 19.98
N THR A 106 -24.66 4.86 19.75
CA THR A 106 -25.25 4.60 18.42
C THR A 106 -24.69 5.52 17.31
N PRO A 107 -24.58 6.86 17.49
CA PRO A 107 -24.11 7.70 16.40
C PRO A 107 -22.68 7.34 15.94
N PRO A 108 -21.67 7.21 16.83
CA PRO A 108 -20.35 6.71 16.44
C PRO A 108 -20.39 5.32 15.79
N VAL A 109 -21.17 4.37 16.31
CA VAL A 109 -21.22 3.00 15.77
C VAL A 109 -21.73 2.96 14.34
N VAL A 110 -22.82 3.69 14.05
CA VAL A 110 -23.40 3.74 12.71
C VAL A 110 -22.47 4.44 11.72
N ILE A 111 -21.90 5.58 12.12
CA ILE A 111 -21.01 6.38 11.26
C ILE A 111 -19.74 5.58 10.95
N LEU A 112 -19.02 5.14 11.97
CA LEU A 112 -17.75 4.43 11.80
C LEU A 112 -17.97 3.07 11.13
N GLY A 113 -19.05 2.36 11.47
CA GLY A 113 -19.42 1.10 10.80
C GLY A 113 -19.65 1.28 9.30
N SER A 114 -20.33 2.36 8.91
CA SER A 114 -20.54 2.69 7.49
C SER A 114 -19.22 3.02 6.78
N LEU A 115 -18.32 3.76 7.44
CA LEU A 115 -17.00 4.08 6.89
C LEU A 115 -16.11 2.84 6.74
N ILE A 116 -16.15 1.91 7.70
CA ILE A 116 -15.45 0.62 7.63
C ILE A 116 -15.94 -0.20 6.44
N ALA A 117 -17.27 -0.29 6.26
CA ALA A 117 -17.86 -1.01 5.14
C ALA A 117 -17.43 -0.39 3.79
N ILE A 118 -17.45 0.94 3.69
CA ILE A 118 -16.96 1.68 2.52
C ILE A 118 -15.48 1.37 2.27
N ALA A 119 -14.65 1.44 3.32
CA ALA A 119 -13.21 1.21 3.22
C ALA A 119 -12.93 -0.17 2.65
N PHE A 120 -13.41 -1.24 3.30
CA PHE A 120 -13.13 -2.61 2.87
C PHE A 120 -13.79 -2.98 1.53
N TYR A 121 -14.97 -2.44 1.23
CA TYR A 121 -15.60 -2.67 -0.07
C TYR A 121 -14.82 -2.00 -1.21
N SER A 122 -14.41 -0.74 -1.03
CA SER A 122 -13.68 0.02 -2.06
C SER A 122 -12.22 -0.40 -2.20
N SER A 123 -11.60 -0.89 -1.12
CA SER A 123 -10.25 -1.44 -1.14
C SER A 123 -10.21 -2.93 -1.50
N SER A 124 -11.35 -3.58 -1.78
CA SER A 124 -11.36 -4.99 -2.14
C SER A 124 -10.46 -5.28 -3.35
N GLY A 125 -9.67 -6.35 -3.24
CA GLY A 125 -8.63 -6.67 -4.21
C GLY A 125 -7.36 -5.81 -4.12
N SER A 126 -7.21 -4.95 -3.09
CA SER A 126 -5.88 -4.49 -2.71
C SER A 126 -5.05 -5.71 -2.33
N GLN A 127 -4.02 -6.00 -3.10
CA GLN A 127 -2.85 -6.62 -2.51
C GLN A 127 -2.32 -5.54 -1.58
N VAL A 128 -2.77 -5.51 -0.32
CA VAL A 128 -1.94 -4.84 0.69
C VAL A 128 -0.66 -5.62 0.57
N SER A 129 0.35 -5.00 -0.04
CA SER A 129 1.69 -5.54 -0.14
C SER A 129 2.01 -6.06 1.25
N ASN A 130 1.91 -7.39 1.40
CA ASN A 130 2.16 -8.02 2.65
C ASN A 130 3.57 -7.59 2.99
N VAL A 131 3.74 -7.02 4.19
CA VAL A 131 5.05 -6.89 4.80
C VAL A 131 5.74 -8.25 4.62
N ASN A 132 6.78 -8.28 3.77
CA ASN A 132 7.50 -9.43 3.20
C ASN A 132 6.82 -10.24 2.08
N GLU A 133 6.86 -9.76 0.84
CA GLU A 133 7.46 -10.63 -0.17
C GLU A 133 8.98 -10.58 0.05
N ASN A 134 9.61 -11.72 0.36
CA ASN A 134 11.06 -11.83 0.32
C ASN A 134 11.49 -11.54 -1.13
N ILE A 135 11.85 -10.29 -1.42
CA ILE A 135 12.47 -9.91 -2.69
C ILE A 135 13.80 -10.65 -2.75
N LEU A 136 13.90 -11.55 -3.72
CA LEU A 136 15.08 -12.34 -4.02
C LEU A 136 15.98 -11.49 -4.92
N ASP A 137 16.74 -10.58 -4.33
CA ASP A 137 17.60 -9.66 -5.09
C ASP A 137 18.69 -10.42 -5.89
N ALA A 138 18.72 -10.20 -7.21
CA ALA A 138 19.62 -10.91 -8.12
C ALA A 138 21.11 -10.68 -7.79
N VAL A 139 21.49 -9.45 -7.43
CA VAL A 139 22.88 -9.10 -7.09
C VAL A 139 23.35 -9.85 -5.85
N THR A 140 22.48 -9.94 -4.84
CA THR A 140 22.80 -10.65 -3.60
C THR A 140 22.89 -12.16 -3.81
N LEU A 141 22.02 -12.73 -4.65
CA LEU A 141 21.91 -14.17 -4.84
C LEU A 141 22.87 -14.74 -5.89
N ASP A 142 23.29 -13.92 -6.86
CA ASP A 142 24.16 -14.32 -7.96
C ASP A 142 25.16 -13.21 -8.34
N PRO A 143 26.08 -12.84 -7.42
CA PRO A 143 27.02 -11.75 -7.65
C PRO A 143 28.03 -12.03 -8.77
N ASP A 144 28.16 -13.28 -9.22
CA ASP A 144 29.07 -13.65 -10.31
C ASP A 144 28.54 -13.19 -11.67
N HIS A 145 27.21 -13.16 -11.86
CA HIS A 145 26.58 -12.75 -13.12
C HIS A 145 26.00 -11.32 -13.06
N TYR A 146 25.75 -10.76 -11.87
CA TYR A 146 25.11 -9.45 -11.68
C TYR A 146 26.04 -8.44 -11.01
N THR A 147 26.32 -7.33 -11.70
CA THR A 147 27.14 -6.22 -11.17
C THR A 147 26.31 -4.94 -11.12
N VAL A 148 26.35 -4.22 -9.99
CA VAL A 148 25.78 -2.86 -9.90
C VAL A 148 26.76 -1.86 -10.52
N GLU A 149 26.40 -1.29 -11.67
CA GLU A 149 27.20 -0.27 -12.36
C GLU A 149 26.88 1.15 -11.87
N PHE A 150 25.64 1.39 -11.43
CA PHE A 150 25.18 2.68 -10.91
C PHE A 150 23.93 2.50 -10.03
N GLU A 151 23.79 3.34 -9.00
CA GLU A 151 22.59 3.34 -8.16
C GLU A 151 22.32 4.72 -7.55
N ASN A 152 21.05 5.14 -7.54
CA ASN A 152 20.56 6.30 -6.79
C ASN A 152 19.13 6.05 -6.26
N ASP A 153 18.45 7.10 -5.82
CA ASP A 153 17.09 7.02 -5.26
C ASP A 153 16.00 6.73 -6.30
N LYS A 154 16.32 6.76 -7.60
CA LYS A 154 15.36 6.58 -8.70
C LYS A 154 15.58 5.31 -9.50
N VAL A 155 16.84 4.93 -9.68
CA VAL A 155 17.22 3.80 -10.52
C VAL A 155 18.39 3.02 -9.94
N ARG A 156 18.44 1.74 -10.29
CA ARG A 156 19.63 0.88 -10.16
C ARG A 156 19.95 0.33 -11.54
N VAL A 157 21.20 0.45 -11.97
CA VAL A 157 21.67 -0.09 -13.25
C VAL A 157 22.51 -1.32 -12.98
N LEU A 158 21.99 -2.47 -13.40
CA LEU A 158 22.68 -3.75 -13.31
C LEU A 158 23.30 -4.08 -14.66
N ARG A 159 24.55 -4.52 -14.66
CA ARG A 159 25.13 -5.25 -15.78
C ARG A 159 25.05 -6.73 -15.53
N ILE A 160 24.48 -7.45 -16.48
CA ILE A 160 24.22 -8.87 -16.37
C ILE A 160 25.01 -9.58 -17.46
N LYS A 161 25.84 -10.54 -17.07
CA LYS A 161 26.65 -11.33 -17.99
C LYS A 161 26.48 -12.81 -17.74
N TYR A 162 26.34 -13.57 -18.81
CA TYR A 162 26.37 -15.03 -18.77
C TYR A 162 27.28 -15.58 -19.86
N GLY A 163 28.08 -16.59 -19.53
CA GLY A 163 28.73 -17.47 -20.47
C GLY A 163 27.73 -18.36 -21.22
N PRO A 164 28.18 -19.03 -22.31
CA PRO A 164 27.34 -19.99 -23.02
C PRO A 164 26.92 -21.15 -22.12
N GLY A 165 25.60 -21.42 -22.03
CA GLY A 165 25.05 -22.48 -21.19
C GLY A 165 24.93 -22.14 -19.70
N GLU A 166 25.41 -20.96 -19.27
CA GLU A 166 25.31 -20.56 -17.87
C GLU A 166 23.88 -20.18 -17.48
N LYS A 167 23.59 -20.40 -16.20
CA LYS A 167 22.29 -20.24 -15.60
C LYS A 167 22.41 -19.57 -14.26
N SER A 168 21.49 -18.65 -14.01
CA SER A 168 21.36 -17.94 -12.75
C SER A 168 20.69 -18.80 -11.67
N VAL A 169 20.40 -18.18 -10.53
CA VAL A 169 19.36 -18.64 -9.58
C VAL A 169 18.04 -17.88 -9.77
N MET A 170 16.94 -18.39 -9.20
CA MET A 170 15.63 -17.73 -9.25
C MET A 170 15.67 -16.45 -8.43
N HIS A 171 15.32 -15.32 -9.05
CA HIS A 171 15.36 -13.99 -8.42
C HIS A 171 14.24 -13.09 -8.95
N ASP A 172 14.11 -11.93 -8.33
CA ASP A 172 13.17 -10.87 -8.66
C ASP A 172 13.89 -9.68 -9.32
N HIS A 173 13.23 -9.09 -10.31
CA HIS A 173 13.53 -7.76 -10.80
C HIS A 173 12.27 -6.87 -10.72
N PRO A 174 12.40 -5.59 -10.34
CA PRO A 174 11.32 -4.62 -10.47
C PRO A 174 11.10 -4.25 -11.95
N GLU A 175 10.16 -3.36 -12.21
CA GLU A 175 9.98 -2.78 -13.55
C GLU A 175 11.29 -2.18 -14.05
N SER A 176 11.66 -2.51 -15.29
CA SER A 176 12.97 -2.18 -15.82
C SER A 176 12.94 -1.82 -17.31
N VAL A 177 13.92 -1.02 -17.73
CA VAL A 177 14.32 -0.92 -19.13
C VAL A 177 15.54 -1.81 -19.35
N VAL A 178 15.48 -2.72 -20.32
CA VAL A 178 16.61 -3.59 -20.70
C VAL A 178 17.24 -3.08 -21.99
N VAL A 179 18.57 -2.95 -21.98
CA VAL A 179 19.40 -2.59 -23.13
C VAL A 179 20.31 -3.78 -23.45
N VAL A 180 20.13 -4.33 -24.64
CA VAL A 180 20.84 -5.54 -25.08
C VAL A 180 22.13 -5.15 -25.80
N LEU A 181 23.29 -5.56 -25.27
CA LEU A 181 24.58 -5.11 -25.79
C LEU A 181 25.15 -6.03 -26.88
N ASN A 182 24.70 -7.28 -26.95
CA ASN A 182 25.07 -8.22 -28.00
C ASN A 182 23.89 -9.14 -28.39
N ASP A 183 24.02 -9.88 -29.49
CA ASP A 183 23.01 -10.85 -29.90
C ASP A 183 22.90 -11.99 -28.89
N GLN A 184 21.67 -12.34 -28.49
CA GLN A 184 21.43 -13.26 -27.38
C GLN A 184 20.36 -14.29 -27.68
N LYS A 185 20.41 -15.38 -26.93
CA LYS A 185 19.35 -16.38 -26.87
C LYS A 185 19.17 -16.87 -25.44
N GLY A 186 18.12 -16.36 -24.78
CA GLY A 186 17.83 -16.65 -23.39
C GLY A 186 16.58 -17.51 -23.23
N LYS A 187 16.60 -18.39 -22.22
CA LYS A 187 15.41 -19.08 -21.71
C LYS A 187 15.11 -18.53 -20.31
N PHE A 188 13.84 -18.26 -20.05
CA PHE A 188 13.37 -17.76 -18.75
C PHE A 188 12.34 -18.72 -18.20
N THR A 189 12.54 -19.19 -16.97
CA THR A 189 11.60 -20.09 -16.27
C THR A 189 10.89 -19.31 -15.15
N LEU A 190 9.56 -19.38 -15.11
CA LEU A 190 8.73 -18.77 -14.08
C LEU A 190 8.60 -19.67 -12.84
N PRO A 191 8.18 -19.16 -11.66
CA PRO A 191 8.01 -19.97 -10.44
C PRO A 191 7.11 -21.20 -10.60
N GLY A 192 6.16 -21.17 -11.56
CA GLY A 192 5.29 -22.30 -11.89
C GLY A 192 5.92 -23.35 -12.82
N GLY A 193 7.18 -23.19 -13.22
CA GLY A 193 7.90 -24.09 -14.13
C GLY A 193 7.67 -23.84 -15.62
N GLU A 194 6.69 -23.01 -15.98
CA GLU A 194 6.51 -22.54 -17.36
C GLU A 194 7.77 -21.80 -17.82
N SER A 195 8.17 -22.01 -19.07
CA SER A 195 9.34 -21.37 -19.66
C SER A 195 9.03 -20.74 -21.01
N PHE A 196 9.66 -19.61 -21.30
CA PHE A 196 9.66 -19.01 -22.62
C PHE A 196 11.10 -18.71 -23.07
N THR A 197 11.28 -18.52 -24.37
CA THR A 197 12.58 -18.18 -24.99
C THR A 197 12.50 -16.80 -25.63
N ALA A 198 13.57 -16.02 -25.49
CA ALA A 198 13.74 -14.75 -26.17
C ALA A 198 15.04 -14.77 -27.00
N ASN A 199 15.03 -14.08 -28.15
CA ASN A 199 16.19 -13.94 -29.02
C ASN A 199 16.44 -12.46 -29.36
N PRO A 200 16.71 -11.60 -28.36
CA PRO A 200 16.91 -10.19 -28.64
C PRO A 200 18.21 -9.94 -29.41
N LYS A 201 18.22 -8.86 -30.19
CA LYS A 201 19.37 -8.45 -31.01
C LYS A 201 20.14 -7.33 -30.35
N ALA A 202 21.43 -7.24 -30.63
CA ALA A 202 22.28 -6.15 -30.17
C ALA A 202 21.64 -4.78 -30.49
N GLY A 203 21.64 -3.88 -29.51
CA GLY A 203 21.00 -2.57 -29.60
C GLY A 203 19.48 -2.57 -29.33
N SER A 204 18.85 -3.72 -29.09
CA SER A 204 17.43 -3.73 -28.71
C SER A 204 17.25 -3.08 -27.33
N VAL A 205 16.19 -2.26 -27.22
CA VAL A 205 15.77 -1.64 -25.96
C VAL A 205 14.30 -1.92 -25.76
N PHE A 206 13.94 -2.48 -24.60
CA PHE A 206 12.55 -2.80 -24.30
C PHE A 206 12.25 -2.68 -22.80
N TRP A 207 10.96 -2.50 -22.52
CA TRP A 207 10.42 -2.50 -21.17
C TRP A 207 10.14 -3.92 -20.69
N THR A 208 10.38 -4.19 -19.41
CA THR A 208 9.89 -5.38 -18.71
C THR A 208 9.17 -4.95 -17.44
N ASN A 209 8.04 -5.61 -17.17
CA ASN A 209 7.35 -5.46 -15.88
C ASN A 209 8.14 -6.19 -14.79
N ALA A 210 7.82 -5.90 -13.53
CA ALA A 210 8.37 -6.64 -12.39
C ALA A 210 8.08 -8.13 -12.52
N ALA A 211 9.09 -8.98 -12.33
CA ALA A 211 8.97 -10.40 -12.54
C ALA A 211 9.95 -11.20 -11.67
N ARG A 212 9.47 -12.35 -11.19
CA ARG A 212 10.31 -13.42 -10.65
C ARG A 212 10.62 -14.42 -11.75
N HIS A 213 11.90 -14.68 -12.02
CA HIS A 213 12.28 -15.67 -13.02
C HIS A 213 13.68 -16.26 -12.80
N LEU A 214 13.97 -17.31 -13.56
CA LEU A 214 15.24 -18.01 -13.61
C LEU A 214 15.78 -17.96 -15.04
N PRO A 215 16.73 -17.04 -15.33
CA PRO A 215 17.35 -16.91 -16.65
C PRO A 215 18.46 -17.93 -16.90
N GLU A 216 18.55 -18.34 -18.15
CA GLU A 216 19.55 -19.28 -18.68
C GLU A 216 19.97 -18.82 -20.08
N ASN A 217 21.29 -18.72 -20.32
CA ASN A 217 21.82 -18.47 -21.65
C ASN A 217 21.89 -19.79 -22.42
N ILE A 218 21.00 -19.96 -23.40
CA ILE A 218 20.96 -21.15 -24.27
C ILE A 218 21.59 -20.88 -25.64
N GLY A 219 22.27 -19.74 -25.80
CA GLY A 219 23.04 -19.36 -26.98
C GLY A 219 24.45 -19.96 -26.98
N ALA A 220 25.14 -19.81 -28.12
CA ALA A 220 26.53 -20.23 -28.26
C ALA A 220 27.54 -19.16 -27.81
N ASP A 221 27.10 -17.90 -27.72
CA ASP A 221 27.90 -16.75 -27.33
C ASP A 221 27.50 -16.26 -25.93
N THR A 222 28.29 -15.35 -25.36
CA THR A 222 28.00 -14.71 -24.06
C THR A 222 26.78 -13.81 -24.13
N THR A 223 26.04 -13.66 -23.04
CA THR A 223 25.05 -12.60 -22.82
C THR A 223 25.71 -11.40 -22.15
N ASP A 224 25.38 -10.19 -22.61
CA ASP A 224 25.74 -8.92 -21.96
C ASP A 224 24.57 -7.93 -22.09
N VAL A 225 23.93 -7.58 -20.97
CA VAL A 225 22.82 -6.63 -20.94
C VAL A 225 23.02 -5.60 -19.84
N LEU A 226 22.48 -4.40 -20.04
CA LEU A 226 22.21 -3.45 -18.98
C LEU A 226 20.71 -3.51 -18.65
N GLN A 227 20.39 -3.75 -17.39
CA GLN A 227 19.04 -3.66 -16.88
C GLN A 227 18.95 -2.45 -15.96
N ILE A 228 18.17 -1.45 -16.38
CA ILE A 228 17.89 -0.24 -15.60
C ILE A 228 16.59 -0.48 -14.85
N GLU A 229 16.73 -0.86 -13.59
CA GLU A 229 15.64 -1.08 -12.65
C GLU A 229 15.12 0.26 -12.12
N LEU A 230 13.81 0.44 -12.13
CA LEU A 230 13.16 1.58 -11.49
C LEU A 230 12.92 1.29 -10.01
N LYS A 231 13.24 2.27 -9.17
CA LYS A 231 12.85 2.24 -7.76
C LYS A 231 11.50 2.92 -7.61
N THR A 232 10.50 2.14 -7.19
CA THR A 232 9.24 2.67 -6.68
C THR A 232 9.51 3.25 -5.29
N ASN A 233 9.26 4.55 -5.16
CA ASN A 233 9.36 5.28 -3.89
C ASN A 233 8.20 4.93 -2.96
#